data_AF-A0A1H3JZ28-F1
#
_entry.id   AF-A0A1H3JZ28-F1
#
_cell.length_a   1.000
_cell.length_b   1.000
_cell.length_c   1.000
_cell.angle_alpha   90.00
_cell.angle_beta   90.00
_cell.angle_gamma   90.00
#
_symmetry.space_group_name_H-M   'P 1'
#
loop_
_entity.id
_entity.type
_entity.pdbx_description
1 polymer ?
#
loop_
_entity_poly.entity_id
_entity_poly.type
_entity_poly.pdbx_seq_one_letter_code
_entity_poly.pdbx_strand_id
1 'polypeptide(L)'
;MSHYTADLRDLEFNLFEFQSTKDRFGTGPFEQIDAETARGVLAEVRRLAEGPLAGTGRLKEERTLLATALSDVQAMLAVMFGHAMAAQEDSANLYKVAQNTSRPLLATGDLVTGWLLVRQSEVALTALAGEASEPDRHYYEGKLVATRFFCTQVLPRLTSDRSIVANTDNA
;
A
#
# COMPACT_ATOMS: atom_id res chain seq x y z
N MET A 1 -15.87 15.82 -10.15
CA MET A 1 -14.83 15.09 -9.40
C MET A 1 -13.73 14.74 -10.38
N SER A 2 -12.53 15.26 -10.18
CA SER A 2 -11.39 14.96 -11.06
C SER A 2 -11.11 13.46 -11.03
N HIS A 3 -11.04 12.82 -12.20
CA HIS A 3 -10.67 11.42 -12.40
C HIS A 3 -9.15 11.18 -12.25
N TYR A 4 -8.47 11.99 -11.45
CA TYR A 4 -7.04 11.83 -11.23
C TYR A 4 -6.79 10.61 -10.34
N THR A 5 -6.48 9.49 -10.99
CA THR A 5 -5.90 8.31 -10.36
C THR A 5 -4.39 8.47 -10.46
N ALA A 6 -3.71 8.66 -9.32
CA ALA A 6 -2.25 8.76 -9.31
C ALA A 6 -1.64 7.45 -9.84
N ASP A 7 -0.95 7.53 -10.99
CA ASP A 7 -0.14 6.42 -11.50
C ASP A 7 1.14 6.31 -10.66
N LEU A 8 1.76 5.12 -10.61
CA LEU A 8 2.96 4.87 -9.81
C LEU A 8 4.07 5.89 -10.08
N ARG A 9 4.20 6.36 -11.32
CA ARG A 9 5.18 7.37 -11.72
C ARG A 9 4.96 8.71 -11.02
N ASP A 10 3.72 9.13 -10.86
CA ASP A 10 3.40 10.38 -10.17
C ASP A 10 3.70 10.26 -8.68
N LEU A 11 3.40 9.09 -8.10
CA LEU A 11 3.72 8.80 -6.72
C LEU A 11 5.24 8.81 -6.49
N GLU A 12 6.00 8.16 -7.39
CA GLU A 12 7.46 8.14 -7.33
C GLU A 12 8.05 9.53 -7.49
N PHE A 13 7.57 10.32 -8.45
CA PHE A 13 8.01 11.70 -8.63
C PHE A 13 7.76 12.53 -7.37
N ASN A 14 6.53 12.49 -6.84
CA ASN A 14 6.15 13.27 -5.65
C ASN A 14 6.97 12.86 -4.43
N LEU A 15 7.13 11.56 -4.17
CA LEU A 15 7.87 11.08 -3.02
C LEU A 15 9.37 11.31 -3.17
N PHE A 16 9.98 10.82 -4.25
CA PHE A 16 11.44 10.75 -4.35
C PHE A 16 12.07 12.04 -4.88
N GLU A 17 11.45 12.68 -5.86
CA GLU A 17 12.03 13.85 -6.54
C GLU A 17 11.55 15.15 -5.89
N PHE A 18 10.24 15.39 -5.88
CA PHE A 18 9.67 16.65 -5.40
C PHE A 18 9.92 16.86 -3.90
N GLN A 19 9.63 15.86 -3.07
CA GLN A 19 9.92 15.92 -1.64
C GLN A 19 11.38 15.58 -1.29
N SER A 20 12.22 15.31 -2.30
CA SER A 20 13.64 14.98 -2.15
C SER A 20 13.91 13.85 -1.15
N THR A 21 13.01 12.86 -1.04
CA THR A 21 13.20 11.74 -0.09
C THR A 21 14.27 10.77 -0.55
N LYS A 22 14.61 10.75 -1.85
CA LYS A 22 15.68 9.91 -2.41
C LYS A 22 17.03 10.13 -1.70
N ASP A 23 17.31 11.36 -1.28
CA ASP A 23 18.57 11.74 -0.63
C ASP A 23 18.62 11.30 0.85
N ARG A 24 17.49 10.83 1.41
CA ARG A 24 17.40 10.33 2.78
C ARG A 24 17.59 8.81 2.85
N PHE A 25 17.18 8.09 1.81
CA PHE A 25 17.36 6.64 1.71
C PHE A 25 18.85 6.28 1.59
N GLY A 26 19.26 5.17 2.22
CA GLY A 26 20.67 4.77 2.30
C GLY A 26 21.51 5.57 3.30
N THR A 27 20.88 6.42 4.13
CA THR A 27 21.57 7.23 5.14
C THR A 27 20.85 7.18 6.49
N GLY A 28 21.61 7.35 7.58
CA GLY A 28 21.07 7.48 8.94
C GLY A 28 20.10 6.35 9.31
N PRO A 29 18.88 6.65 9.81
CA PRO A 29 17.89 5.63 10.16
C PRO A 29 17.42 4.75 9.00
N PHE A 30 17.69 5.14 7.74
CA PHE A 30 17.28 4.44 6.53
C PHE A 30 18.47 3.83 5.78
N GLU A 31 19.60 3.58 6.46
CA GLU A 31 20.80 2.99 5.84
C GLU A 31 20.56 1.63 5.16
N GLN A 32 19.54 0.89 5.58
CA GLN A 32 19.22 -0.45 5.10
C GLN A 32 18.42 -0.47 3.78
N ILE A 33 17.94 0.69 3.33
CA ILE A 33 17.10 0.79 2.14
C ILE A 33 17.50 2.01 1.32
N ASP A 34 18.01 1.77 0.12
CA ASP A 34 18.27 2.83 -0.86
C ASP A 34 17.01 3.18 -1.67
N ALA A 35 17.09 4.28 -2.43
CA ALA A 35 15.96 4.79 -3.18
C ALA A 35 15.55 3.87 -4.35
N GLU A 36 16.47 3.04 -4.86
CA GLU A 36 16.16 2.03 -5.88
C GLU A 36 15.33 0.90 -5.30
N THR A 37 15.73 0.38 -4.14
CA THR A 37 15.03 -0.65 -3.38
C THR A 37 13.63 -0.17 -2.98
N ALA A 38 13.49 1.07 -2.51
CA ALA A 38 12.20 1.65 -2.16
C ALA A 38 11.25 1.73 -3.38
N ARG A 39 11.75 2.14 -4.56
CA ARG A 39 10.97 2.10 -5.82
C ARG A 39 10.63 0.66 -6.21
N GLY A 40 11.57 -0.27 -6.06
CA GLY A 40 11.34 -1.70 -6.28
C GLY A 40 10.21 -2.27 -5.43
N VAL A 41 10.11 -1.87 -4.16
CA VAL A 41 8.99 -2.25 -3.29
C VAL A 41 7.66 -1.75 -3.84
N LEU A 42 7.58 -0.47 -4.25
CA LEU A 42 6.35 0.08 -4.82
C LEU A 42 5.94 -0.65 -6.12
N ALA A 43 6.91 -0.94 -6.98
CA ALA A 43 6.70 -1.69 -8.21
C ALA A 43 6.18 -3.11 -7.92
N GLU A 44 6.75 -3.81 -6.93
CA GLU A 44 6.30 -5.16 -6.56
C GLU A 44 4.93 -5.19 -5.88
N VAL A 45 4.61 -4.19 -5.05
CA VAL A 45 3.25 -4.04 -4.49
C VAL A 45 2.25 -3.90 -5.63
N ARG A 46 2.50 -2.99 -6.59
CA ARG A 46 1.64 -2.79 -7.76
C ARG A 46 1.55 -4.05 -8.61
N ARG A 47 2.68 -4.70 -8.91
CA ARG A 47 2.73 -5.94 -9.70
C ARG A 47 1.86 -7.03 -9.07
N LEU A 48 1.95 -7.20 -7.75
CA LEU A 48 1.14 -8.19 -7.04
C LEU A 48 -0.33 -7.76 -6.90
N ALA A 49 -0.62 -6.47 -6.76
CA ALA A 49 -2.00 -5.99 -6.68
C ALA A 49 -2.72 -6.10 -8.05
N GLU A 50 -2.10 -5.58 -9.10
CA GLU A 50 -2.75 -5.31 -10.40
C GLU A 50 -2.28 -6.22 -11.54
N GLY A 51 -1.17 -6.93 -11.38
CA GLY A 51 -0.58 -7.76 -12.43
C GLY A 51 -1.41 -9.01 -12.78
N PRO A 52 -0.94 -9.84 -13.72
CA PRO A 52 -1.64 -11.08 -14.06
C PRO A 52 -1.72 -12.04 -12.87
N LEU A 53 -2.81 -12.81 -12.78
CA LEU A 53 -2.95 -13.91 -11.80
C LEU A 53 -2.00 -15.05 -12.18
N ALA A 54 -1.13 -15.45 -11.24
CA ALA A 54 -0.35 -16.67 -11.40
C ALA A 54 -1.25 -17.88 -11.08
N GLY A 55 -1.32 -18.86 -12.00
CA GLY A 55 -1.98 -20.15 -11.77
C GLY A 55 -3.52 -20.11 -11.70
N THR A 56 -4.10 -20.88 -10.77
CA THR A 56 -5.53 -21.25 -10.72
C THR A 56 -6.49 -20.16 -10.21
N GLY A 57 -6.01 -18.94 -9.96
CA GLY A 57 -6.84 -17.81 -9.51
C GLY A 57 -7.27 -17.88 -8.02
N ARG A 58 -6.67 -18.76 -7.21
CA ARG A 58 -7.05 -18.99 -5.80
C ARG A 58 -6.92 -17.78 -4.86
N LEU A 59 -6.19 -16.73 -5.25
CA LEU A 59 -6.04 -15.48 -4.48
C LEU A 59 -6.69 -14.28 -5.17
N LYS A 60 -7.62 -14.50 -6.12
CA LYS A 60 -8.21 -13.42 -6.92
C LYS A 60 -8.89 -12.37 -6.06
N GLU A 61 -9.65 -12.79 -5.04
CA GLU A 61 -10.39 -11.89 -4.16
C GLU A 61 -9.45 -11.07 -3.27
N GLU A 62 -8.45 -11.72 -2.67
CA GLU A 62 -7.43 -11.08 -1.83
C GLU A 62 -6.64 -10.05 -2.63
N ARG A 63 -6.26 -10.39 -3.87
CA ARG A 63 -5.57 -9.46 -4.77
C ARG A 63 -6.44 -8.29 -5.21
N THR A 64 -7.74 -8.51 -5.39
CA THR A 64 -8.71 -7.44 -5.70
C THR A 64 -8.80 -6.47 -4.51
N LEU A 65 -8.88 -6.98 -3.29
CA LEU A 65 -8.88 -6.16 -2.07
C LEU A 65 -7.55 -5.42 -1.88
N LEU A 66 -6.42 -6.05 -2.21
CA LEU A 66 -5.11 -5.41 -2.21
C LEU A 66 -5.00 -4.28 -3.24
N ALA A 67 -5.56 -4.45 -4.44
CA ALA A 67 -5.61 -3.40 -5.45
C ALA A 67 -6.48 -2.22 -5.02
N THR A 68 -7.62 -2.48 -4.39
CA THR A 68 -8.44 -1.42 -3.78
C THR A 68 -7.67 -0.68 -2.70
N ALA A 69 -6.99 -1.39 -1.79
CA ALA A 69 -6.17 -0.79 -0.75
C ALA A 69 -5.02 0.07 -1.31
N LEU A 70 -4.36 -0.40 -2.38
CA LEU A 70 -3.32 0.37 -3.08
C LEU A 70 -3.89 1.69 -3.63
N SER A 71 -5.02 1.61 -4.33
CA SER A 71 -5.73 2.78 -4.85
C SER A 71 -6.15 3.75 -3.74
N ASP A 72 -6.63 3.22 -2.60
CA ASP A 72 -7.02 4.04 -1.46
C ASP A 72 -5.83 4.79 -0.85
N VAL A 73 -4.68 4.14 -0.69
CA VAL A 73 -3.44 4.78 -0.21
C VAL A 73 -2.94 5.83 -1.21
N GLN A 74 -2.94 5.54 -2.51
CA GLN A 74 -2.58 6.50 -3.55
C GLN A 74 -3.47 7.74 -3.51
N ALA A 75 -4.78 7.57 -3.37
CA ALA A 75 -5.73 8.66 -3.28
C ALA A 75 -5.52 9.50 -2.01
N MET A 76 -5.26 8.86 -0.87
CA MET A 76 -4.90 9.58 0.37
C MET A 76 -3.65 10.44 0.17
N LEU A 77 -2.59 9.88 -0.43
CA LEU A 77 -1.35 10.62 -0.68
C LEU A 77 -1.57 11.77 -1.67
N ALA A 78 -2.35 11.58 -2.73
CA ALA A 78 -2.68 12.63 -3.69
C ALA A 78 -3.41 13.82 -3.01
N VAL A 79 -4.36 13.56 -2.11
CA VAL A 79 -5.04 14.61 -1.32
C VAL A 79 -4.04 15.36 -0.43
N MET A 80 -3.16 14.64 0.25
CA MET A 80 -2.15 15.22 1.14
C MET A 80 -1.17 16.12 0.37
N PHE A 81 -0.71 15.68 -0.80
CA PHE A 81 0.11 16.50 -1.69
C PHE A 81 -0.65 17.74 -2.20
N GLY A 82 -1.93 17.59 -2.56
CA GLY A 82 -2.77 18.71 -2.96
C GLY A 82 -2.87 19.79 -1.86
N HIS A 83 -3.05 19.40 -0.60
CA HIS A 83 -3.04 20.33 0.53
C HIS A 83 -1.66 20.97 0.77
N ALA A 84 -0.58 20.21 0.63
CA ALA A 84 0.78 20.73 0.74
C ALA A 84 1.11 21.76 -0.36
N MET A 85 0.59 21.57 -1.57
CA MET A 85 0.75 22.54 -2.66
C MET A 85 -0.10 23.79 -2.44
N ALA A 86 -1.37 23.64 -2.02
CA ALA A 86 -2.25 24.77 -1.70
C ALA A 86 -1.71 25.64 -0.54
N ALA A 87 -0.90 25.05 0.34
CA ALA A 87 -0.24 25.77 1.42
C ALA A 87 0.75 26.86 0.97
N GLN A 88 1.23 26.81 -0.27
CA GLN A 88 2.09 27.87 -0.82
C GLN A 88 1.34 29.19 -1.00
N GLU A 89 0.03 29.13 -1.26
CA GLU A 89 -0.85 30.29 -1.40
C GLU A 89 -1.57 30.61 -0.08
N ASP A 90 -2.06 29.57 0.62
CA ASP A 90 -2.74 29.70 1.91
C ASP A 90 -2.21 28.67 2.92
N SER A 91 -1.35 29.16 3.83
CA SER A 91 -0.70 28.37 4.88
C SER A 91 -1.65 27.57 5.77
N ALA A 92 -2.93 27.95 5.89
CA ALA A 92 -3.91 27.19 6.67
C ALA A 92 -4.13 25.77 6.12
N ASN A 93 -3.85 25.52 4.84
CA ASN A 93 -3.95 24.17 4.25
C ASN A 93 -2.92 23.18 4.83
N LEU A 94 -1.82 23.65 5.46
CA LEU A 94 -0.91 22.76 6.19
C LEU A 94 -1.58 22.04 7.36
N TYR A 95 -2.60 22.64 7.98
CA TYR A 95 -3.33 21.98 9.06
C TYR A 95 -4.06 20.73 8.57
N LYS A 96 -4.58 20.72 7.34
CA LYS A 96 -5.24 19.52 6.76
C LYS A 96 -4.25 18.37 6.55
N VAL A 97 -3.00 18.71 6.20
CA VAL A 97 -1.88 17.74 6.16
C VAL A 97 -1.61 17.22 7.57
N ALA A 98 -1.39 18.12 8.53
CA ALA A 98 -1.06 17.77 9.91
C ALA A 98 -2.15 16.90 10.59
N GLN A 99 -3.42 17.17 10.33
CA GLN A 99 -4.57 16.42 10.87
C GLN A 99 -4.63 14.96 10.40
N ASN A 100 -3.93 14.62 9.31
CA ASN A 100 -4.02 13.32 8.68
C ASN A 100 -2.75 12.48 8.73
N THR A 101 -1.58 13.02 9.10
CA THR A 101 -0.28 12.34 8.94
C THR A 101 -0.25 10.86 9.38
N SER A 102 -0.90 10.53 10.49
CA SER A 102 -0.96 9.16 11.01
C SER A 102 -1.79 8.20 10.13
N ARG A 103 -2.83 8.68 9.45
CA ARG A 103 -3.72 7.82 8.65
C ARG A 103 -3.02 7.24 7.42
N PRO A 104 -2.42 8.02 6.49
CA PRO A 104 -1.67 7.47 5.38
C PRO A 104 -0.49 6.60 5.85
N LEU A 105 0.15 6.94 6.97
CA LEU A 105 1.24 6.13 7.54
C LEU A 105 0.75 4.72 7.92
N LEU A 106 -0.30 4.62 8.73
CA LEU A 106 -0.86 3.34 9.17
C LEU A 106 -1.50 2.58 8.01
N ALA A 107 -2.21 3.26 7.11
CA ALA A 107 -2.77 2.68 5.89
C ALA A 107 -1.68 2.08 4.98
N THR A 108 -0.53 2.75 4.84
CA THR A 108 0.62 2.21 4.10
C THR A 108 1.18 0.96 4.79
N GLY A 109 1.22 0.93 6.12
CA GLY A 109 1.61 -0.25 6.89
C GLY A 109 0.67 -1.45 6.66
N ASP A 110 -0.64 -1.21 6.69
CA ASP A 110 -1.65 -2.24 6.40
C ASP A 110 -1.55 -2.73 4.94
N LEU A 111 -1.32 -1.82 3.98
CA LEU A 111 -1.08 -2.18 2.57
C LEU A 111 0.15 -3.09 2.41
N VAL A 112 1.29 -2.72 3.00
CA VAL A 112 2.53 -3.52 2.95
C VAL A 112 2.32 -4.87 3.63
N THR A 113 1.62 -4.91 4.77
CA THR A 113 1.30 -6.16 5.47
C THR A 113 0.43 -7.08 4.61
N GLY A 114 -0.63 -6.54 4.00
CA GLY A 114 -1.49 -7.27 3.07
C GLY A 114 -0.71 -7.83 1.88
N TRP A 115 0.16 -7.01 1.26
CA TRP A 115 1.03 -7.42 0.17
C TRP A 115 1.94 -8.59 0.56
N LEU A 116 2.62 -8.51 1.71
CA LEU A 116 3.50 -9.57 2.17
C LEU A 116 2.75 -10.87 2.50
N LEU A 117 1.54 -10.78 3.06
CA LEU A 117 0.69 -11.94 3.33
C LEU A 117 0.22 -12.63 2.04
N VAL A 118 -0.21 -11.85 1.04
CA VAL A 118 -0.58 -12.39 -0.28
C VAL A 118 0.63 -13.07 -0.94
N ARG A 119 1.81 -12.44 -0.90
CA ARG A 119 3.06 -13.03 -1.42
C ARG A 119 3.42 -14.33 -0.71
N GLN A 120 3.29 -14.40 0.62
CA GLN A 120 3.49 -15.64 1.37
C GLN A 120 2.47 -16.71 1.01
N SER A 121 1.22 -16.32 0.74
CA SER A 121 0.17 -17.25 0.31
C SER A 121 0.41 -17.81 -1.09
N GLU A 122 0.98 -17.05 -2.02
CA GLU A 122 1.40 -17.59 -3.32
C GLU A 122 2.44 -18.71 -3.14
N VAL A 123 3.44 -18.50 -2.28
CA VAL A 123 4.43 -19.53 -1.94
C VAL A 123 3.79 -20.74 -1.25
N ALA A 124 2.87 -20.50 -0.32
CA ALA A 124 2.13 -21.56 0.38
C ALA A 124 1.29 -22.41 -0.60
N LEU A 125 0.65 -21.79 -1.59
CA LEU A 125 -0.10 -22.49 -2.63
C LEU A 125 0.80 -23.38 -3.49
N THR A 126 1.98 -22.89 -3.86
CA THR A 126 2.98 -23.69 -4.59
C THR A 126 3.43 -24.89 -3.76
N ALA A 127 3.71 -24.69 -2.47
CA ALA A 127 4.11 -25.79 -1.58
C ALA A 127 3.00 -26.83 -1.39
N LEU A 128 1.74 -26.39 -1.24
CA LEU A 128 0.57 -27.28 -1.10
C LEU A 128 0.22 -28.06 -2.38
N ALA A 129 0.69 -27.60 -3.56
CA ALA A 129 0.53 -28.33 -4.81
C ALA A 129 1.53 -29.49 -4.96
N GLY A 130 2.61 -29.48 -4.17
CA GLY A 130 3.59 -30.57 -4.12
C GLY A 130 3.33 -31.56 -2.98
N GLU A 131 4.37 -32.32 -2.63
CA GLU A 131 4.36 -33.25 -1.50
C GLU A 131 4.82 -32.54 -0.22
N ALA A 132 3.87 -31.96 0.51
CA ALA A 132 4.12 -31.37 1.83
C ALA A 132 3.78 -32.37 2.95
N SER A 133 4.62 -32.41 3.99
CA SER A 133 4.33 -33.18 5.21
C SER A 133 3.05 -32.68 5.88
N GLU A 134 2.40 -33.51 6.71
CA GLU A 134 1.15 -33.11 7.39
C GLU A 134 1.32 -31.83 8.26
N PRO A 135 2.38 -31.66 9.06
CA PRO A 135 2.63 -30.40 9.77
C PRO A 135 2.80 -29.19 8.83
N ASP A 136 3.51 -29.36 7.71
CA ASP A 136 3.72 -28.28 6.74
C ASP A 136 2.42 -27.88 6.04
N ARG A 137 1.55 -28.86 5.74
CA ARG A 137 0.23 -28.59 5.17
C ARG A 137 -0.59 -27.68 6.09
N HIS A 138 -0.66 -28.00 7.38
CA HIS A 138 -1.36 -27.15 8.36
C HIS A 138 -0.77 -25.73 8.44
N TYR A 139 0.56 -25.61 8.39
CA TYR A 139 1.24 -24.31 8.38
C TYR A 139 0.84 -23.48 7.15
N TYR A 140 0.90 -24.07 5.95
CA TYR A 140 0.57 -23.39 4.70
C TYR A 140 -0.92 -23.05 4.60
N GLU A 141 -1.81 -23.93 5.02
CA GLU A 141 -3.24 -23.65 5.10
C GLU A 141 -3.53 -22.49 6.07
N GLY A 142 -2.84 -22.45 7.21
CA GLY A 142 -2.90 -21.33 8.15
C GLY A 142 -2.49 -20.00 7.52
N LYS A 143 -1.50 -19.97 6.63
CA LYS A 143 -1.10 -18.76 5.88
C LYS A 143 -2.21 -18.25 4.97
N LEU A 144 -2.92 -19.16 4.28
CA LEU A 144 -4.06 -18.79 3.43
C LEU A 144 -5.19 -18.18 4.25
N VAL A 145 -5.53 -18.79 5.39
CA VAL A 145 -6.59 -18.29 6.29
C VAL A 145 -6.22 -16.92 6.87
N ALA A 146 -4.98 -16.74 7.34
CA ALA A 146 -4.52 -15.46 7.87
C ALA A 146 -4.55 -14.35 6.79
N THR A 147 -4.15 -14.69 5.57
CA THR A 147 -4.19 -13.76 4.43
C THR A 147 -5.62 -13.36 4.09
N ARG A 148 -6.53 -14.34 4.01
CA ARG A 148 -7.97 -14.10 3.80
C ARG A 148 -8.55 -13.18 4.86
N PHE A 149 -8.28 -13.48 6.12
CA PHE A 149 -8.76 -12.69 7.25
C PHE A 149 -8.27 -11.24 7.12
N PHE A 150 -6.97 -11.04 6.93
CA PHE A 150 -6.41 -9.69 6.83
C PHE A 150 -7.00 -8.94 5.63
N CYS A 151 -7.05 -9.55 4.45
CA CYS A 151 -7.57 -8.89 3.26
C CYS A 151 -9.04 -8.53 3.39
N THR A 152 -9.86 -9.34 4.07
CA THR A 152 -11.31 -9.11 4.18
C THR A 152 -11.73 -8.28 5.40
N GLN A 153 -10.92 -8.22 6.45
CA GLN A 153 -11.27 -7.54 7.72
C GLN A 153 -10.45 -6.28 7.98
N VAL A 154 -9.22 -6.20 7.45
CA VAL A 154 -8.30 -5.08 7.71
C VAL A 154 -8.29 -4.11 6.53
N LEU A 155 -7.97 -4.58 5.33
CA LEU A 155 -7.80 -3.72 4.15
C LEU A 155 -9.03 -2.86 3.80
N PRO A 156 -10.30 -3.32 3.93
CA PRO A 156 -11.46 -2.51 3.57
C PRO A 156 -11.62 -1.23 4.41
N ARG A 157 -11.00 -1.18 5.60
CA ARG A 157 -11.03 0.01 6.46
C ARG A 157 -10.30 1.20 5.82
N LEU A 158 -9.32 0.95 4.95
CA LEU A 158 -8.57 1.99 4.25
C LEU A 158 -9.48 2.82 3.33
N THR A 159 -10.55 2.24 2.79
CA THR A 159 -11.54 2.98 2.00
C THR A 159 -12.27 4.04 2.84
N SER A 160 -12.55 3.72 4.11
CA SER A 160 -13.11 4.69 5.05
C SER A 160 -12.09 5.77 5.42
N ASP A 161 -10.84 5.37 5.69
CA ASP A 161 -9.76 6.34 5.97
C ASP A 161 -9.53 7.29 4.79
N ARG A 162 -9.54 6.79 3.55
CA ARG A 162 -9.50 7.61 2.34
C ARG A 162 -10.62 8.65 2.31
N SER A 163 -11.84 8.24 2.66
CA SER A 163 -12.98 9.15 2.72
C SER A 163 -12.78 10.25 3.77
N ILE A 164 -12.25 9.91 4.94
CA ILE A 164 -11.95 10.89 6.00
C ILE A 164 -10.89 11.90 5.54
N VAL A 165 -9.80 11.41 4.94
CA VAL A 165 -8.72 12.27 4.41
C VAL A 165 -9.26 13.21 3.33
N ALA A 166 -10.06 12.70 2.39
CA ALA A 166 -10.61 13.48 1.28
C ALA A 166 -11.57 14.60 1.70
N ASN A 167 -12.21 14.46 2.88
CA ASN A 167 -13.18 15.42 3.39
C ASN A 167 -12.63 16.24 4.58
N THR A 168 -11.32 16.26 4.79
CA THR A 168 -10.72 17.07 5.87
C THR A 168 -10.85 18.56 5.55
N ASP A 169 -11.37 19.32 6.53
CA ASP A 169 -11.45 20.77 6.49
C ASP A 169 -10.84 21.42 7.75
N ASN A 170 -10.94 22.75 7.84
CA ASN A 170 -10.44 23.55 8.97
C ASN A 170 -11.60 24.33 9.65
N ALA A 171 -12.85 23.85 9.51
CA ALA A 171 -14.03 24.55 10.01
C ALA A 171 -14.10 24.57 11.55
#